data_AF-A0A9K3NF21-F1
#
_entry.id   AF-A0A9K3NF21-F1
#
_cell.length_a   1.000
_cell.length_b   1.000
_cell.length_c   1.000
_cell.angle_alpha   90.00
_cell.angle_beta   90.00
_cell.angle_gamma   90.00
#
_symmetry.space_group_name_H-M   'P 1'
#
loop_
_entity.id
_entity.type
_entity.pdbx_description
1 polymer ?
#
loop_
_entity_poly.entity_id
_entity_poly.type
_entity_poly.pdbx_seq_one_letter_code
_entity_poly.pdbx_strand_id
1 'polypeptide(L)'
;MFTNLYVTILADVTARANEAEARAREAAEARDSLVSSFNLLKDDREWMRDHGIGHIVKAILNAPENAASVDQIRLRARDAGFKAGYNRCISHINILAQVKYTDERSGFHRVDTEALLAAALAAYDDMCISALEKLEECLEVEDYVDRLRLLYADDEEEEVACDGTGGAGTSVQRRTRLAYVPFFVPFRTLCKSLIHCVGVRIC
;
A
#
# COMPACT_ATOMS: atom_id res chain seq x y z
N MET A 1 -12.76 -25.26 -56.96
CA MET A 1 -13.22 -24.19 -56.04
C MET A 1 -13.08 -24.59 -54.56
N PHE A 2 -13.47 -25.82 -54.17
CA PHE A 2 -13.35 -26.33 -52.78
C PHE A 2 -11.94 -26.36 -52.19
N THR A 3 -10.91 -26.66 -52.98
CA THR A 3 -9.51 -26.72 -52.52
C THR A 3 -8.97 -25.36 -52.09
N ASN A 4 -9.40 -24.27 -52.74
CA ASN A 4 -8.96 -22.93 -52.41
C ASN A 4 -9.55 -22.45 -51.07
N LEU A 5 -10.84 -22.75 -50.83
CA LEU A 5 -11.51 -22.41 -49.57
C LEU A 5 -10.90 -23.13 -48.36
N TYR A 6 -10.55 -24.41 -48.50
CA TYR A 6 -9.92 -25.20 -47.44
C TYR A 6 -8.54 -24.67 -47.06
N VAL A 7 -7.73 -24.28 -48.06
CA VAL A 7 -6.41 -23.66 -47.83
C VAL A 7 -6.53 -22.32 -47.11
N THR A 8 -7.53 -21.49 -47.46
CA THR A 8 -7.77 -20.21 -46.79
C THR A 8 -8.21 -20.39 -45.33
N ILE A 9 -9.10 -21.34 -45.05
CA ILE A 9 -9.56 -21.63 -43.67
C ILE A 9 -8.41 -22.16 -42.82
N LEU A 10 -7.59 -23.06 -43.35
CA LEU A 10 -6.42 -23.56 -42.62
C LEU A 10 -5.41 -22.46 -42.31
N ALA A 11 -5.18 -21.52 -43.23
CA ALA A 11 -4.30 -20.39 -43.01
C ALA A 11 -4.84 -19.46 -41.90
N ASP A 12 -6.14 -19.14 -41.91
CA ASP A 12 -6.79 -18.33 -40.87
C ASP A 12 -6.73 -18.99 -39.49
N VAL A 13 -7.06 -20.29 -39.40
CA VAL A 13 -6.99 -21.04 -38.16
C VAL A 13 -5.56 -21.10 -37.63
N THR A 14 -4.57 -21.29 -38.50
CA THR A 14 -3.15 -21.30 -38.11
C THR A 14 -2.70 -19.93 -37.61
N ALA A 15 -3.10 -18.85 -38.27
CA ALA A 15 -2.79 -17.50 -37.83
C ALA A 15 -3.39 -17.20 -36.44
N ARG A 16 -4.66 -17.56 -36.22
CA ARG A 16 -5.34 -17.39 -34.93
C ARG A 16 -4.75 -18.27 -33.82
N ALA A 17 -4.31 -19.48 -34.16
CA ALA A 17 -3.63 -20.37 -33.23
C ALA A 17 -2.27 -19.78 -32.79
N ASN A 18 -1.48 -19.28 -33.73
CA ASN A 18 -0.20 -18.63 -33.44
C ASN A 18 -0.38 -17.36 -32.59
N GLU A 19 -1.40 -16.55 -32.87
CA GLU A 19 -1.71 -15.36 -32.07
C GLU A 19 -2.17 -15.71 -30.65
N ALA A 20 -2.98 -16.78 -30.50
CA ALA A 20 -3.38 -17.27 -29.20
C ALA A 20 -2.19 -17.83 -28.40
N GLU A 21 -1.26 -18.53 -29.06
CA GLU A 21 -0.03 -19.04 -28.45
C GLU A 21 0.89 -17.89 -27.99
N ALA A 22 1.05 -16.85 -28.81
CA ALA A 22 1.81 -15.65 -28.44
C ALA A 22 1.23 -14.97 -27.20
N ARG A 23 -0.10 -14.74 -27.17
CA ARG A 23 -0.79 -14.17 -25.99
C ARG A 23 -0.66 -15.04 -24.75
N ALA A 24 -0.71 -16.37 -24.89
CA ALA A 24 -0.53 -17.29 -23.77
C ALA A 24 0.90 -17.22 -23.19
N ARG A 25 1.90 -17.08 -24.07
CA ARG A 25 3.30 -16.90 -23.66
C ARG A 25 3.51 -15.57 -22.92
N GLU A 26 3.01 -14.47 -23.47
CA GLU A 26 3.09 -13.15 -22.82
C GLU A 26 2.41 -13.16 -21.44
N ALA A 27 1.24 -13.79 -21.33
CA ALA A 27 0.54 -13.93 -20.05
C ALA A 27 1.32 -14.77 -19.04
N ALA A 28 2.01 -15.83 -19.49
CA ALA A 28 2.87 -16.63 -18.64
C ALA A 28 4.09 -15.84 -18.14
N GLU A 29 4.75 -15.08 -19.02
CA GLU A 29 5.89 -14.22 -18.67
C GLU A 29 5.46 -13.11 -17.67
N ALA A 30 4.29 -12.50 -17.88
CA ALA A 30 3.73 -11.50 -16.96
C ALA A 30 3.41 -12.10 -15.57
N ARG A 31 2.84 -13.32 -15.54
CA ARG A 31 2.60 -14.05 -14.28
C ARG A 31 3.91 -14.35 -13.57
N ASP A 32 4.93 -14.82 -14.28
CA ASP A 32 6.20 -15.18 -13.66
C ASP A 32 6.92 -13.93 -13.11
N SER A 33 6.83 -12.79 -13.82
CA SER A 33 7.27 -11.48 -13.32
C SER A 33 6.53 -11.07 -12.04
N LEU A 34 5.21 -11.27 -12.00
CA LEU A 34 4.41 -10.97 -10.81
C LEU A 34 4.79 -11.88 -9.62
N VAL A 35 5.00 -13.16 -9.86
CA VAL A 35 5.45 -14.12 -8.82
C VAL A 35 6.81 -13.72 -8.27
N SER A 36 7.74 -13.32 -9.13
CA SER A 36 9.05 -12.80 -8.71
C SER A 36 8.92 -11.56 -7.82
N SER A 37 8.07 -10.60 -8.23
CA SER A 37 7.80 -9.39 -7.45
C SER A 37 7.16 -9.70 -6.10
N PHE A 38 6.27 -10.69 -6.05
CA PHE A 38 5.62 -11.12 -4.81
C PHE A 38 6.60 -11.79 -3.84
N ASN A 39 7.51 -12.61 -4.36
CA ASN A 39 8.57 -13.22 -3.54
C ASN A 39 9.49 -12.16 -2.96
N LEU A 40 9.90 -11.17 -3.77
CA LEU A 40 10.68 -10.03 -3.28
C LEU A 40 9.96 -9.28 -2.14
N LEU A 41 8.66 -8.99 -2.31
CA LEU A 41 7.86 -8.33 -1.28
C LEU A 41 7.78 -9.16 0.01
N LYS A 42 7.69 -10.48 -0.12
CA LYS A 42 7.67 -11.40 1.02
C LYS A 42 9.01 -11.34 1.76
N ASP A 43 10.12 -11.41 1.03
CA ASP A 43 11.47 -11.34 1.60
C ASP A 43 11.70 -10.00 2.30
N ASP A 44 11.29 -8.88 1.67
CA ASP A 44 11.35 -7.55 2.28
C ASP A 44 10.51 -7.46 3.56
N ARG A 45 9.31 -8.05 3.57
CA ARG A 45 8.44 -8.10 4.76
C ARG A 45 9.03 -8.95 5.88
N GLU A 46 9.61 -10.10 5.57
CA GLU A 46 10.27 -10.95 6.57
C GLU A 46 11.49 -10.23 7.14
N TRP A 47 12.30 -9.59 6.29
CA TRP A 47 13.42 -8.77 6.74
C TRP A 47 12.98 -7.64 7.67
N MET A 48 11.93 -6.87 7.31
CA MET A 48 11.41 -5.80 8.17
C MET A 48 10.91 -6.30 9.53
N ARG A 49 10.34 -7.52 9.56
CA ARG A 49 9.87 -8.14 10.81
C ARG A 49 11.02 -8.56 11.70
N ASP A 50 12.00 -9.27 11.14
CA ASP A 50 13.18 -9.77 11.87
C ASP A 50 14.04 -8.62 12.44
N HIS A 51 13.94 -7.44 11.83
CA HIS A 51 14.67 -6.24 12.24
C HIS A 51 13.81 -5.27 13.07
N GLY A 52 12.60 -5.66 13.51
CA GLY A 52 11.74 -4.84 14.37
C GLY A 52 11.20 -3.57 13.71
N ILE A 53 11.35 -3.42 12.39
CA ILE A 53 10.93 -2.24 11.64
C ILE A 53 9.40 -2.10 11.65
N GLY A 54 8.68 -3.21 11.70
CA GLY A 54 7.22 -3.19 11.88
C GLY A 54 6.78 -2.47 13.15
N HIS A 55 7.52 -2.62 14.25
CA HIS A 55 7.24 -1.99 15.54
C HIS A 55 7.54 -0.49 15.49
N ILE A 56 8.65 -0.12 14.84
CA ILE A 56 9.03 1.28 14.60
C ILE A 56 7.93 2.00 13.80
N VAL A 57 7.48 1.40 12.68
CA VAL A 57 6.40 1.97 11.85
C VAL A 57 5.10 2.09 12.66
N LYS A 58 4.74 1.06 13.43
CA LYS A 58 3.55 1.07 14.30
C LYS A 58 3.62 2.19 15.34
N ALA A 59 4.76 2.39 16.00
CA ALA A 59 4.95 3.43 16.99
C ALA A 59 4.85 4.84 16.39
N ILE A 60 5.41 5.08 15.20
CA ILE A 60 5.30 6.37 14.49
C ILE A 60 3.85 6.64 14.07
N LEU A 61 3.17 5.63 13.53
CA LEU A 61 1.77 5.78 13.10
C LEU A 61 0.83 6.01 14.29
N ASN A 62 1.12 5.41 15.44
CA ASN A 62 0.33 5.54 16.67
C ASN A 62 0.80 6.70 17.57
N ALA A 63 1.75 7.51 17.12
CA ALA A 63 2.22 8.67 17.89
C ALA A 63 1.02 9.61 18.19
N PRO A 64 0.85 10.08 19.43
CA PRO A 64 -0.31 10.88 19.82
C PRO A 64 -0.43 12.18 19.00
N GLU A 65 0.69 12.73 18.53
CA GLU A 65 0.76 13.90 17.65
C GLU A 65 0.10 13.63 16.29
N ASN A 66 -0.01 12.35 15.88
CA ASN A 66 -0.62 11.93 14.63
C ASN A 66 -2.13 11.70 14.74
N ALA A 67 -2.62 11.33 15.92
CA ALA A 67 -4.00 10.88 16.11
C ALA A 67 -5.03 11.87 15.55
N ALA A 68 -4.86 13.16 15.83
CA ALA A 68 -5.78 14.21 15.38
C ALA A 68 -5.79 14.37 13.84
N SER A 69 -4.62 14.33 13.20
CA SER A 69 -4.49 14.49 11.75
C SER A 69 -5.06 13.28 11.01
N VAL A 70 -4.78 12.07 11.49
CA VAL A 70 -5.35 10.83 10.94
C VAL A 70 -6.87 10.79 11.10
N ASP A 71 -7.40 11.20 12.25
CA ASP A 71 -8.86 11.25 12.45
C ASP A 71 -9.52 12.30 11.56
N GLN A 72 -8.85 13.43 11.32
CA GLN A 72 -9.30 14.42 10.35
C GLN A 72 -9.33 13.85 8.94
N ILE A 73 -8.28 13.15 8.49
CA ILE A 73 -8.25 12.49 7.17
C ILE A 73 -9.38 11.47 7.05
N ARG A 74 -9.57 10.60 8.06
CA ARG A 74 -10.66 9.62 8.08
C ARG A 74 -12.03 10.27 7.95
N LEU A 75 -12.26 11.35 8.69
CA LEU A 75 -13.49 12.13 8.62
C LEU A 75 -13.70 12.71 7.21
N ARG A 76 -12.69 13.36 6.64
CA ARG A 76 -12.79 13.96 5.29
C ARG A 76 -12.96 12.92 4.18
N ALA A 77 -12.28 11.78 4.30
CA ALA A 77 -12.40 10.68 3.36
C ALA A 77 -13.81 10.10 3.38
N ARG A 78 -14.38 9.91 4.58
CA ARG A 78 -15.76 9.48 4.76
C ARG A 78 -16.75 10.47 4.14
N ASP A 79 -16.59 11.77 4.39
CA ASP A 79 -17.47 12.81 3.85
C ASP A 79 -17.39 12.85 2.31
N ALA A 80 -16.19 12.75 1.73
CA ALA A 80 -15.96 12.68 0.29
C ALA A 80 -16.59 11.42 -0.33
N GLY A 81 -16.38 10.27 0.30
CA GLY A 81 -16.97 9.00 -0.11
C GLY A 81 -18.50 9.03 -0.07
N PHE A 82 -19.10 9.60 0.98
CA PHE A 82 -20.55 9.75 1.07
C PHE A 82 -21.10 10.68 -0.03
N LYS A 83 -20.45 11.81 -0.29
CA LYS A 83 -20.87 12.71 -1.37
C LYS A 83 -20.77 12.04 -2.74
N ALA A 84 -19.67 11.35 -3.02
CA ALA A 84 -19.46 10.63 -4.27
C ALA A 84 -20.51 9.50 -4.45
N GLY A 85 -20.77 8.73 -3.40
CA GLY A 85 -21.78 7.67 -3.37
C GLY A 85 -23.19 8.21 -3.62
N TYR A 86 -23.57 9.29 -2.94
CA TYR A 86 -24.87 9.95 -3.13
C TYR A 86 -25.06 10.46 -4.57
N ASN A 87 -24.04 11.11 -5.14
CA ASN A 87 -24.06 11.59 -6.52
C ASN A 87 -24.20 10.44 -7.53
N ARG A 88 -23.53 9.30 -7.27
CA ARG A 88 -23.67 8.09 -8.07
C ARG A 88 -25.10 7.51 -7.99
N CYS A 89 -25.70 7.49 -6.80
CA CYS A 89 -27.09 7.06 -6.62
C CYS A 89 -28.07 7.95 -7.38
N ILE A 90 -27.93 9.29 -7.28
CA ILE A 90 -28.74 10.24 -8.05
C ILE A 90 -28.61 9.95 -9.55
N SER A 91 -27.38 9.75 -10.04
CA SER A 91 -27.14 9.44 -11.46
C SER A 91 -27.93 8.20 -11.91
N HIS A 92 -27.88 7.12 -11.14
CA HIS A 92 -28.63 5.89 -11.45
C HIS A 92 -30.16 6.10 -11.39
N ILE A 93 -30.66 6.83 -10.38
CA ILE A 93 -32.09 7.10 -10.24
C ILE A 93 -32.60 7.98 -11.39
N ASN A 94 -31.83 8.97 -11.82
CA ASN A 94 -32.23 9.86 -12.93
C ASN A 94 -32.45 9.08 -14.24
N ILE A 95 -31.64 8.06 -14.49
CA ILE A 95 -31.79 7.17 -15.64
C ILE A 95 -33.10 6.38 -15.56
N LEU A 96 -33.41 5.82 -14.38
CA LEU A 96 -34.60 4.99 -14.17
C LEU A 96 -35.90 5.81 -14.14
N ALA A 97 -35.89 6.93 -13.43
CA ALA A 97 -37.07 7.75 -13.18
C ALA A 97 -37.38 8.72 -14.32
N GLN A 98 -36.46 8.92 -15.28
CA GLN A 98 -36.56 9.94 -16.34
C GLN A 98 -36.81 11.35 -15.79
N VAL A 99 -36.40 11.61 -14.55
CA VAL A 99 -36.51 12.87 -13.82
C VAL A 99 -35.10 13.31 -13.43
N LYS A 100 -34.86 14.62 -13.34
CA LYS A 100 -33.56 15.19 -12.98
C LYS A 100 -33.52 15.54 -11.49
N TYR A 101 -33.17 14.56 -10.66
CA TYR A 101 -32.73 14.81 -9.28
C TYR A 101 -31.33 15.44 -9.28
N THR A 102 -31.10 16.35 -8.35
CA THR A 102 -29.85 17.09 -8.15
C THR A 102 -29.39 16.94 -6.69
N ASP A 103 -28.16 17.38 -6.39
CA ASP A 103 -27.60 17.28 -5.05
C ASP A 103 -28.09 18.37 -4.08
N GLU A 104 -29.05 19.21 -4.49
CA GLU A 104 -29.54 20.40 -3.74
C GLU A 104 -30.05 20.09 -2.34
N ARG A 105 -30.56 18.88 -2.12
CA ARG A 105 -31.05 18.41 -0.81
C ARG A 105 -30.01 17.60 -0.03
N SER A 106 -28.81 17.44 -0.56
CA SER A 106 -27.72 16.75 0.11
C SER A 106 -27.20 17.57 1.29
N GLY A 107 -26.84 16.91 2.39
CA GLY A 107 -26.08 17.54 3.48
C GLY A 107 -24.71 18.06 3.06
N PHE A 108 -24.20 17.62 1.90
CA PHE A 108 -22.95 18.06 1.29
C PHE A 108 -23.15 19.01 0.11
N HIS A 109 -24.37 19.56 -0.09
CA HIS A 109 -24.62 20.51 -1.16
C HIS A 109 -23.66 21.70 -1.06
N ARG A 110 -22.98 22.02 -2.18
CA ARG A 110 -21.93 23.07 -2.30
C ARG A 110 -20.67 22.87 -1.45
N VAL A 111 -20.54 21.77 -0.71
CA VAL A 111 -19.33 21.46 0.06
C VAL A 111 -18.33 20.75 -0.84
N ASP A 112 -17.14 21.30 -1.03
CA ASP A 112 -16.07 20.61 -1.77
C ASP A 112 -15.34 19.60 -0.86
N THR A 113 -15.97 18.45 -0.66
CA THR A 113 -15.45 17.38 0.20
C THR A 113 -14.14 16.78 -0.33
N GLU A 114 -13.93 16.78 -1.65
CA GLU A 114 -12.70 16.28 -2.27
C GLU A 114 -11.53 17.23 -2.02
N ALA A 115 -11.74 18.55 -2.20
CA ALA A 115 -10.72 19.54 -1.86
C ALA A 115 -10.40 19.55 -0.36
N LEU A 116 -11.41 19.36 0.51
CA LEU A 116 -11.18 19.26 1.95
C LEU A 116 -10.38 18.01 2.34
N LEU A 117 -10.58 16.89 1.67
CA LEU A 117 -9.75 15.69 1.85
C LEU A 117 -8.32 15.95 1.35
N ALA A 118 -8.16 16.52 0.16
CA ALA A 118 -6.85 16.85 -0.39
C ALA A 118 -6.06 17.81 0.51
N ALA A 119 -6.72 18.83 1.07
CA ALA A 119 -6.12 19.75 2.02
C ALA A 119 -5.70 19.05 3.33
N ALA A 120 -6.51 18.12 3.85
CA ALA A 120 -6.16 17.35 5.04
C ALA A 120 -4.96 16.43 4.79
N LEU A 121 -4.88 15.81 3.61
CA LEU A 121 -3.72 15.00 3.21
C LEU A 121 -2.45 15.86 3.08
N ALA A 122 -2.54 17.02 2.43
CA ALA A 122 -1.40 17.94 2.30
C ALA A 122 -0.92 18.44 3.67
N ALA A 123 -1.83 18.83 4.55
CA ALA A 123 -1.49 19.26 5.91
C ALA A 123 -0.82 18.15 6.73
N TYR A 124 -1.22 16.90 6.51
CA TYR A 124 -0.59 15.75 7.13
C TYR A 124 0.80 15.46 6.58
N ASP A 125 0.99 15.57 5.26
CA ASP A 125 2.28 15.37 4.61
C ASP A 125 3.31 16.45 4.99
N ASP A 126 2.85 17.68 5.23
CA ASP A 126 3.68 18.80 5.69
C ASP A 126 3.97 18.77 7.20
N MET A 127 3.33 17.87 7.96
CA MET A 127 3.50 17.78 9.40
C MET A 127 4.84 17.13 9.77
N CYS A 128 5.68 17.86 10.52
CA CYS A 128 6.86 17.28 11.15
C CYS A 128 6.44 16.38 12.31
N ILE A 129 6.58 15.06 12.13
CA ILE A 129 6.43 14.10 13.20
C ILE A 129 7.78 14.01 13.92
N SER A 130 7.86 14.48 15.17
CA SER A 130 9.11 14.47 15.94
C SER A 130 9.72 13.06 16.11
N ALA A 131 8.91 12.01 16.02
CA ALA A 131 9.41 10.63 15.96
C ALA A 131 10.23 10.34 14.68
N LEU A 132 9.89 10.95 13.55
CA LEU A 132 10.66 10.85 12.29
C LEU A 132 11.98 11.63 12.37
N GLU A 133 12.01 12.76 13.06
CA GLU A 133 13.25 13.53 13.27
C GLU A 133 14.25 12.74 14.14
N LYS A 134 13.77 12.10 15.22
CA LYS A 134 14.58 11.22 16.07
C LYS A 134 15.08 9.97 15.34
N LEU A 135 14.29 9.46 14.38
CA LEU A 135 14.74 8.39 13.49
C LEU A 135 15.87 8.85 12.59
N GLU A 136 15.74 10.02 11.97
CA GLU A 136 16.76 10.58 11.09
C GLU A 136 18.09 10.75 11.84
N GLU A 137 18.05 11.27 13.07
CA GLU A 137 19.22 11.37 13.96
C GLU A 137 19.79 9.99 14.37
N CYS A 138 18.95 8.97 14.53
CA CYS A 138 19.40 7.61 14.80
C CYS A 138 20.15 6.99 13.62
N LEU A 139 19.72 7.31 12.40
CA LEU A 139 20.21 6.74 11.15
C LEU A 139 21.55 7.35 10.69
N GLU A 140 21.94 8.50 11.20
CA GLU A 140 23.25 9.13 10.90
C GLU A 140 24.45 8.45 11.60
N VAL A 141 24.22 7.47 12.48
CA VAL A 141 25.26 6.83 13.31
C VAL A 141 25.52 5.38 12.88
N GLU A 142 26.78 4.90 12.94
CA GLU A 142 27.15 3.54 12.48
C GLU A 142 26.36 2.41 13.19
N ASP A 143 25.96 2.60 14.45
CA ASP A 143 25.22 1.62 15.26
C ASP A 143 23.70 1.87 15.28
N TYR A 144 23.12 2.42 14.19
CA TYR A 144 21.71 2.82 14.13
C TYR A 144 20.73 1.69 14.48
N VAL A 145 21.04 0.43 14.14
CA VAL A 145 20.16 -0.72 14.42
C VAL A 145 19.95 -0.91 15.92
N ASP A 146 21.01 -0.79 16.72
CA ASP A 146 20.92 -0.97 18.17
C ASP A 146 20.28 0.24 18.85
N ARG A 147 20.47 1.45 18.31
CA ARG A 147 19.76 2.66 18.77
C ARG A 147 18.27 2.61 18.46
N LEU A 148 17.89 2.13 17.28
CA LEU A 148 16.48 1.94 16.91
C LEU A 148 15.79 0.91 17.81
N ARG A 149 16.48 -0.20 18.12
CA ARG A 149 16.00 -1.19 19.10
C ARG A 149 15.79 -0.60 20.49
N LEU A 150 16.65 0.31 20.92
CA LEU A 150 16.50 0.99 22.21
C LEU A 150 15.38 2.04 22.19
N LEU A 151 15.22 2.77 21.09
CA LEU A 151 14.22 3.84 20.94
C LEU A 151 12.79 3.31 20.83
N TYR A 152 12.63 2.11 20.26
CA TYR A 152 11.35 1.43 20.05
C TYR A 152 11.37 0.04 20.70
N ALA A 153 12.00 -0.09 21.87
CA ALA A 153 11.94 -1.32 22.65
C ALA A 153 10.47 -1.67 22.91
N ASP A 154 10.13 -2.95 22.81
CA ASP A 154 8.76 -3.40 23.02
C ASP A 154 8.29 -2.99 24.42
N ASP A 155 7.22 -2.19 24.49
CA ASP A 155 6.33 -2.28 25.64
C ASP A 155 5.73 -3.68 25.54
N GLU A 156 6.14 -4.58 26.43
CA GLU A 156 5.72 -5.99 26.40
C GLU A 156 4.22 -6.08 26.09
N GLU A 157 3.89 -6.76 24.99
CA GLU A 157 2.51 -7.13 24.71
C GLU A 157 2.00 -7.92 25.92
N GLU A 158 0.88 -7.47 26.47
CA GLU A 158 0.06 -8.24 27.41
C GLU A 158 -0.09 -9.66 26.86
N GLU A 159 0.58 -10.60 27.52
CA GLU A 159 0.60 -12.04 27.25
C GLU A 159 -0.80 -12.58 26.95
N VAL A 160 -1.12 -12.78 25.67
CA VAL A 160 -2.09 -13.81 25.30
C VAL A 160 -1.30 -15.10 25.18
N ALA A 161 -1.18 -15.78 26.30
CA ALA A 161 -0.51 -17.06 26.43
C ALA A 161 -0.99 -18.04 25.35
N CYS A 162 -0.07 -18.44 24.47
CA CYS A 162 -0.14 -19.74 23.82
C CYS A 162 1.22 -20.42 23.98
N ASP A 163 1.23 -21.33 24.93
CA ASP A 163 2.26 -22.32 25.23
C ASP A 163 2.70 -23.09 23.98
N GLY A 164 4.01 -23.38 23.89
CA GLY A 164 4.62 -24.08 22.75
C GLY A 164 6.15 -24.04 22.74
N THR A 165 6.78 -24.76 23.66
CA THR A 165 8.23 -24.97 23.82
C THR A 165 9.01 -25.48 22.59
N GLY A 166 10.28 -25.02 22.49
CA GLY A 166 11.41 -25.67 21.76
C GLY A 166 12.04 -24.74 20.72
N GLY A 167 13.34 -24.50 20.60
CA GLY A 167 14.56 -25.03 21.22
C GLY A 167 15.77 -24.40 20.51
N ALA A 168 16.85 -24.21 21.26
CA ALA A 168 18.25 -23.86 20.95
C ALA A 168 18.74 -23.55 19.50
N GLY A 169 19.54 -22.49 19.37
CA GLY A 169 20.49 -22.33 18.27
C GLY A 169 21.18 -20.97 18.19
N THR A 170 22.26 -20.77 18.94
CA THR A 170 23.21 -19.67 18.72
C THR A 170 23.99 -19.88 17.43
N SER A 171 24.01 -18.90 16.51
CA SER A 171 25.13 -18.72 15.58
C SER A 171 25.30 -17.24 15.20
N VAL A 172 26.32 -16.65 15.82
CA VAL A 172 26.92 -15.39 15.39
C VAL A 172 27.57 -15.63 14.04
N GLN A 173 27.02 -15.06 12.96
CA GLN A 173 27.72 -14.99 11.68
C GLN A 173 27.94 -13.52 11.31
N ARG A 174 29.11 -13.00 11.68
CA ARG A 174 29.65 -11.76 11.10
C ARG A 174 29.83 -11.96 9.60
N ARG A 175 29.09 -11.21 8.79
CA ARG A 175 29.41 -10.95 7.38
C ARG A 175 29.45 -9.44 7.13
N THR A 176 30.69 -8.95 7.17
CA THR A 176 31.27 -7.87 6.35
C THR A 176 30.33 -6.82 5.75
N ARG A 177 30.53 -5.58 6.23
CA ARG A 177 30.28 -4.30 5.55
C ARG A 177 30.54 -4.41 4.04
N LEU A 178 29.54 -4.08 3.21
CA LEU A 178 29.65 -3.35 1.95
C LEU A 178 28.24 -3.14 1.36
N ALA A 179 27.90 -1.87 1.15
CA ALA A 179 26.73 -1.36 0.41
C ALA A 179 25.33 -1.57 1.03
N TYR A 180 24.96 -0.75 2.03
CA TYR A 180 23.55 -0.56 2.43
C TYR A 180 23.19 0.93 2.50
N VAL A 181 23.42 1.64 1.40
CA VAL A 181 22.93 3.01 1.17
C VAL A 181 21.75 3.09 0.17
N PRO A 182 21.43 2.08 -0.70
CA PRO A 182 20.32 2.26 -1.63
C PRO A 182 18.93 1.99 -1.02
N PHE A 183 18.84 1.52 0.23
CA PHE A 183 17.56 1.12 0.87
C PHE A 183 16.88 2.21 1.73
N PHE A 184 17.53 3.37 1.92
CA PHE A 184 16.95 4.46 2.71
C PHE A 184 15.83 5.21 1.96
N VAL A 185 16.00 5.42 0.66
CA VAL A 185 15.00 6.00 -0.23
C VAL A 185 13.74 5.13 -0.31
N PRO A 186 13.81 3.79 -0.45
CA PRO A 186 12.63 2.96 -0.45
C PRO A 186 11.92 2.89 0.90
N PHE A 187 12.56 3.12 2.06
CA PHE A 187 11.82 3.14 3.34
C PHE A 187 10.94 4.38 3.52
N ARG A 188 11.46 5.57 3.18
CA ARG A 188 10.68 6.82 3.20
C ARG A 188 9.58 6.80 2.13
N THR A 189 9.89 6.21 0.96
CA THR A 189 8.93 6.00 -0.12
C THR A 189 7.93 4.89 0.23
N LEU A 190 8.32 3.85 0.97
CA LEU A 190 7.42 2.80 1.46
C LEU A 190 6.50 3.37 2.52
N CYS A 191 6.98 4.17 3.46
CA CYS A 191 6.13 4.79 4.47
C CYS A 191 5.14 5.75 3.82
N LYS A 192 5.61 6.61 2.89
CA LYS A 192 4.72 7.48 2.09
C LYS A 192 3.75 6.68 1.21
N SER A 193 4.20 5.59 0.58
CA SER A 193 3.37 4.72 -0.26
C SER A 193 2.42 3.84 0.57
N LEU A 194 2.79 3.41 1.78
CA LEU A 194 1.94 2.68 2.71
C LEU A 194 0.87 3.60 3.28
N ILE A 195 1.21 4.85 3.61
CA ILE A 195 0.26 5.89 4.01
C ILE A 195 -0.72 6.17 2.85
N HIS A 196 -0.22 6.32 1.62
CA HIS A 196 -1.06 6.52 0.43
C HIS A 196 -1.90 5.27 0.10
N CYS A 197 -1.36 4.06 0.27
CA CYS A 197 -2.06 2.78 0.07
C CYS A 197 -3.09 2.48 1.17
N VAL A 198 -2.85 2.89 2.41
CA VAL A 198 -3.85 2.85 3.49
C VAL A 198 -4.98 3.83 3.18
N GLY A 199 -4.68 4.99 2.58
CA GLY A 199 -5.67 5.90 2.01
C GLY A 199 -6.52 5.25 0.90
N VAL A 200 -5.97 4.32 0.12
CA VAL A 200 -6.68 3.58 -0.95
C VAL A 200 -7.44 2.35 -0.44
N ARG A 201 -6.98 1.70 0.64
CA ARG A 201 -7.64 0.50 1.23
C ARG A 201 -8.82 0.80 2.16
N ILE A 202 -9.07 2.07 2.46
CA ILE A 202 -10.20 2.51 3.31
C ILE A 202 -11.41 2.98 2.46
N CYS A 203 -11.32 2.90 1.13
CA CYS A 203 -12.44 3.06 0.20
C CYS A 203 -13.12 1.72 -0.14
#